data_AF-A0A8C0V4G7-F1
#
_entry.id   AF-A0A8C0V4G7-F1
#
_cell.length_a   1.000
_cell.length_b   1.000
_cell.length_c   1.000
_cell.angle_alpha   90.00
_cell.angle_beta   90.00
_cell.angle_gamma   90.00
#
_symmetry.space_group_name_H-M   'P 1'
#
loop_
_entity.id
_entity.type
_entity.pdbx_description
1 polymer ?
#
loop_
_entity_poly.entity_id
_entity_poly.type
_entity_poly.pdbx_seq_one_letter_code
_entity_poly.pdbx_strand_id
1 'polypeptide(L)'
;MEQCYQTSLGKHKERIKPAASRESSTSPLARAMDLKVLCALSVTLLVALSTLAEGIAPPTKCQCKVVPRERTNCGYPGISAAECRKIGCCFNASVPSVPWCYNPKPKKVRKVCPNDPYTRINCGHPGIKPRECTRKGCCFRAHPAGVPWCFYHRVVEEAC
;
A
#
# COMPACT_ATOMS: atom_id res chain seq x y z
N MET A 1 -8.86 10.39 18.15
CA MET A 1 -7.54 10.74 17.56
C MET A 1 -7.19 12.22 17.73
N GLU A 2 -8.16 13.15 17.72
CA GLU A 2 -7.91 14.60 17.81
C GLU A 2 -7.33 15.14 19.13
N GLN A 3 -7.49 14.42 20.25
CA GLN A 3 -7.03 14.91 21.56
C GLN A 3 -5.55 14.63 21.88
N CYS A 4 -4.83 13.86 21.07
CA CYS A 4 -3.41 13.53 21.32
C CYS A 4 -2.40 14.38 20.54
N TYR A 5 -2.85 15.26 19.64
CA TYR A 5 -1.94 16.01 18.75
C TYR A 5 -1.51 17.38 19.29
N GLN A 6 -2.20 17.93 20.29
CA GLN A 6 -2.14 19.38 20.61
C GLN A 6 -1.26 19.77 21.82
N THR A 7 -0.18 19.04 22.11
CA THR A 7 0.72 19.36 23.25
C THR A 7 2.15 19.70 22.87
N SER A 8 2.36 20.41 21.75
CA SER A 8 3.61 21.14 21.51
C SER A 8 3.37 22.45 20.75
N LEU A 9 3.09 23.54 21.48
CA LEU A 9 3.48 24.93 21.21
C LEU A 9 2.65 25.83 22.13
N GLY A 10 3.30 26.40 23.14
CA GLY A 10 2.66 27.26 24.12
C GLY A 10 2.43 28.70 23.66
N LYS A 11 1.57 29.36 24.45
CA LYS A 11 1.39 30.81 24.67
C LYS A 11 0.50 31.57 23.67
N HIS A 12 -0.76 31.73 24.07
CA HIS A 12 -1.31 33.08 24.20
C HIS A 12 -2.20 33.19 25.44
N LYS A 13 -2.04 34.32 26.12
CA LYS A 13 -2.54 34.70 27.44
C LYS A 13 -3.94 35.30 27.29
N GLU A 14 -4.92 34.76 28.00
CA GLU A 14 -6.11 35.55 28.38
C GLU A 14 -6.72 35.06 29.69
N ARG A 15 -7.28 36.02 30.42
CA ARG A 15 -7.52 36.05 31.86
C ARG A 15 -9.02 36.01 32.08
N ILE A 16 -9.54 34.98 32.75
CA ILE A 16 -10.86 35.00 33.40
C ILE A 16 -10.73 34.30 34.78
N LYS A 17 -11.30 34.94 35.82
CA LYS A 17 -11.26 34.59 37.25
C LYS A 17 -12.34 33.55 37.63
N PRO A 18 -12.33 32.98 38.87
CA PRO A 18 -12.72 31.58 39.15
C PRO A 18 -14.15 31.41 39.70
N ALA A 19 -14.64 30.17 39.70
CA ALA A 19 -15.79 29.72 40.49
C ALA A 19 -15.50 28.35 41.12
N ALA A 20 -16.07 28.13 42.30
CA ALA A 20 -15.58 27.24 43.35
C ALA A 20 -16.13 25.80 43.30
N SER A 21 -15.30 24.88 43.81
CA SER A 21 -15.60 23.73 44.70
C SER A 21 -16.76 22.77 44.40
N ARG A 22 -16.46 21.47 44.26
CA ARG A 22 -16.76 20.41 45.26
C ARG A 22 -16.34 19.02 44.75
N GLU A 23 -15.53 18.33 45.55
CA GLU A 23 -15.24 16.90 45.47
C GLU A 23 -16.47 16.10 45.93
N SER A 24 -16.74 14.95 45.30
CA SER A 24 -17.48 13.87 45.95
C SER A 24 -17.07 12.52 45.36
N SER A 25 -16.55 11.70 46.26
CA SER A 25 -15.93 10.41 46.05
C SER A 25 -16.94 9.32 45.71
N THR A 26 -16.67 8.52 44.68
CA THR A 26 -17.19 7.15 44.54
C THR A 26 -16.08 6.22 44.06
N SER A 27 -16.04 5.03 44.67
CA SER A 27 -14.90 4.13 44.81
C SER A 27 -14.47 3.40 43.51
N PRO A 28 -13.17 3.24 43.21
CA PRO A 28 -12.68 2.70 41.94
C PRO A 28 -12.40 1.18 42.00
N LEU A 29 -13.42 0.36 42.30
CA LEU A 29 -13.28 -1.11 42.30
C LEU A 29 -13.83 -1.79 41.02
N ALA A 30 -13.96 -1.04 39.93
CA ALA A 30 -14.00 -1.59 38.58
C ALA A 30 -12.71 -1.13 37.89
N ARG A 31 -11.82 -2.09 37.64
CA ARG A 31 -10.46 -1.87 37.11
C ARG A 31 -10.50 -1.00 35.86
N ALA A 32 -10.32 0.31 36.06
CA ALA A 32 -9.94 1.22 35.01
C ALA A 32 -8.53 0.77 34.59
N MET A 33 -8.46 -0.01 33.52
CA MET A 33 -7.22 -0.09 32.75
C MET A 33 -6.82 1.37 32.53
N ASP A 34 -5.68 1.77 33.09
CA ASP A 34 -5.17 3.13 32.95
C ASP A 34 -5.27 3.50 31.47
N LEU A 35 -5.94 4.62 31.16
CA LEU A 35 -6.17 5.04 29.77
C LEU A 35 -4.84 5.09 28.99
N LYS A 36 -3.72 5.38 29.67
CA LYS A 36 -2.37 5.31 29.10
C LYS A 36 -1.95 3.88 28.78
N VAL A 37 -2.29 2.90 29.63
CA VAL A 37 -2.05 1.48 29.37
C VAL A 37 -2.90 1.00 28.20
N LEU A 38 -4.17 1.39 28.12
CA LEU A 38 -5.03 1.05 26.98
C LEU A 38 -4.51 1.68 25.66
N CYS A 39 -4.08 2.95 25.69
CA CYS A 39 -3.46 3.62 24.55
C CYS A 39 -2.11 2.99 24.16
N ALA A 40 -1.28 2.60 25.13
CA ALA A 40 0.00 1.94 24.86
C ALA A 40 -0.22 0.56 24.22
N LEU A 41 -1.22 -0.19 24.67
CA LEU A 41 -1.60 -1.48 24.09
C LEU A 41 -2.19 -1.33 22.67
N SER A 42 -3.00 -0.29 22.42
CA SER A 42 -3.55 -0.06 21.09
C SER A 42 -2.48 0.37 20.08
N VAL A 43 -1.55 1.22 20.49
CA VAL A 43 -0.40 1.64 19.65
C VAL A 43 0.51 0.46 19.34
N THR A 44 0.84 -0.37 20.35
CA THR A 44 1.67 -1.57 20.12
C THR A 44 0.98 -2.59 19.22
N LEU A 45 -0.33 -2.78 19.34
CA LEU A 45 -1.10 -3.65 18.45
C LEU A 45 -1.13 -3.13 16.99
N LEU A 46 -1.34 -1.83 16.78
CA LEU A 46 -1.31 -1.23 15.43
C LEU A 46 0.08 -1.32 14.78
N VAL A 47 1.15 -1.12 15.55
CA VAL A 47 2.53 -1.28 15.07
C VAL A 47 2.82 -2.74 14.71
N ALA A 48 2.39 -3.70 15.54
CA ALA A 48 2.55 -5.13 15.27
C ALA A 48 1.74 -5.62 14.05
N LEU A 49 0.57 -5.04 13.79
CA LEU A 49 -0.21 -5.34 12.58
C LEU A 49 0.44 -4.79 11.31
N SER A 50 1.16 -3.67 11.43
CA SER A 50 1.82 -3.02 10.30
C SER A 50 3.02 -3.82 9.76
N THR A 51 3.68 -4.61 10.62
CA THR A 51 4.84 -5.45 10.22
C THR A 51 4.45 -6.74 9.48
N LEU A 52 3.16 -7.09 9.44
CA LEU A 52 2.66 -8.30 8.77
C LEU A 52 2.31 -8.09 7.29
N ALA A 53 2.38 -6.86 6.79
CA ALA A 53 1.81 -6.48 5.49
C ALA A 53 2.77 -6.59 4.29
N GLU A 54 3.90 -7.29 4.42
CA GLU A 54 4.74 -7.64 3.25
C GLU A 54 4.21 -8.93 2.62
N GLY A 55 3.04 -8.82 1.98
CA GLY A 55 2.51 -9.89 1.15
C GLY A 55 3.42 -10.08 -0.07
N ILE A 56 4.33 -11.06 0.00
CA ILE A 56 5.09 -11.50 -1.17
C ILE A 56 4.09 -12.10 -2.16
N ALA A 57 3.69 -11.30 -3.15
CA ALA A 57 2.80 -11.76 -4.20
C ALA A 57 3.52 -12.84 -5.04
N PRO A 58 2.87 -13.98 -5.32
CA PRO A 58 3.49 -15.02 -6.12
C PRO A 58 3.81 -14.50 -7.54
N PRO A 59 4.93 -14.94 -8.14
CA PRO A 59 5.30 -14.50 -9.47
C PRO A 59 4.32 -15.05 -10.51
N THR A 60 4.03 -14.23 -11.52
CA THR A 60 3.21 -14.66 -12.67
C THR A 60 3.94 -15.73 -13.50
N LYS A 61 3.18 -16.50 -14.31
CA LYS A 61 3.77 -17.48 -15.25
C LYS A 61 4.82 -16.86 -16.17
N CYS A 62 4.56 -15.64 -16.64
CA CYS A 62 5.48 -14.81 -17.41
C CYS A 62 6.85 -14.65 -16.77
N GLN A 63 6.84 -14.26 -15.49
CA GLN A 63 8.05 -13.96 -14.74
C GLN A 63 8.89 -15.23 -14.54
N CYS A 64 8.27 -16.41 -14.55
CA CYS A 64 8.97 -17.69 -14.45
C CYS A 64 9.52 -18.23 -15.79
N LYS A 65 9.27 -17.57 -16.94
CA LYS A 65 9.87 -17.94 -18.23
C LYS A 65 11.33 -17.48 -18.30
N VAL A 66 12.19 -18.02 -17.44
CA VAL A 66 13.65 -17.77 -17.39
C VAL A 66 14.37 -18.92 -18.08
N VAL A 67 15.32 -18.60 -18.96
CA VAL A 67 16.17 -19.61 -19.61
C VAL A 67 16.94 -20.36 -18.51
N PRO A 68 17.00 -21.71 -18.50
CA PRO A 68 17.58 -22.47 -17.41
C PRO A 68 18.99 -22.03 -16.97
N ARG A 69 19.83 -21.64 -17.94
CA ARG A 69 21.20 -21.17 -17.70
C ARG A 69 21.29 -19.77 -17.09
N GLU A 70 20.24 -18.97 -17.20
CA GLU A 70 20.15 -17.62 -16.64
C GLU A 70 19.46 -17.59 -15.27
N ARG A 71 19.04 -18.75 -14.75
CA ARG A 71 18.36 -18.84 -13.46
C ARG A 71 19.33 -18.49 -12.33
N THR A 72 18.98 -17.46 -11.56
CA THR A 72 19.65 -17.13 -10.30
C THR A 72 18.92 -17.82 -9.15
N ASN A 73 19.67 -18.51 -8.28
CA ASN A 73 19.10 -19.21 -7.13
C ASN A 73 18.25 -18.28 -6.26
N CYS A 74 17.11 -18.80 -5.80
CA CYS A 74 16.28 -18.19 -4.78
C CYS A 74 15.98 -19.24 -3.70
N GLY A 75 16.23 -18.93 -2.43
CA GLY A 75 16.03 -19.87 -1.33
C GLY A 75 17.21 -20.79 -1.06
N TYR A 76 17.02 -21.74 -0.16
CA TYR A 76 18.06 -22.62 0.35
C TYR A 76 18.11 -23.98 -0.37
N PRO A 77 19.21 -24.75 -0.30
CA PRO A 77 19.32 -26.06 -0.93
C PRO A 77 18.26 -27.05 -0.39
N GLY A 78 17.58 -27.77 -1.29
CA GLY A 78 16.55 -28.73 -0.90
C GLY A 78 15.18 -28.12 -0.57
N ILE A 79 15.00 -26.82 -0.79
CA ILE A 79 13.71 -26.14 -0.62
C ILE A 79 12.59 -26.85 -1.41
N SER A 80 11.43 -27.02 -0.76
CA SER A 80 10.27 -27.62 -1.41
C SER A 80 9.68 -26.70 -2.49
N ALA A 81 8.98 -27.28 -3.46
CA ALA A 81 8.30 -26.51 -4.51
C ALA A 81 7.26 -25.53 -3.94
N ALA A 82 6.57 -25.93 -2.85
CA ALA A 82 5.57 -25.11 -2.19
C ALA A 82 6.20 -23.91 -1.48
N GLU A 83 7.29 -24.14 -0.75
CA GLU A 83 7.99 -23.09 -0.01
C GLU A 83 8.69 -22.11 -0.94
N CYS A 84 9.34 -22.60 -2.01
CA CYS A 84 9.89 -21.76 -3.07
C CYS A 84 8.87 -20.75 -3.63
N ARG A 85 7.65 -21.23 -3.92
CA ARG A 85 6.57 -20.36 -4.40
C ARG A 85 6.06 -19.41 -3.32
N LYS A 86 6.02 -19.86 -2.05
CA LYS A 86 5.59 -19.05 -0.90
C LYS A 86 6.52 -17.87 -0.63
N ILE A 87 7.83 -18.03 -0.86
CA ILE A 87 8.82 -16.95 -0.74
C ILE A 87 8.90 -16.07 -2.00
N GLY A 88 7.95 -16.19 -2.94
CA GLY A 88 7.86 -15.32 -4.12
C GLY A 88 8.72 -15.74 -5.31
N CYS A 89 9.21 -16.98 -5.33
CA CYS A 89 10.11 -17.46 -6.37
C CYS A 89 9.46 -18.49 -7.31
N CYS A 90 10.14 -18.73 -8.43
CA CYS A 90 9.71 -19.67 -9.44
C CYS A 90 10.34 -21.04 -9.16
N PHE A 91 9.56 -22.11 -9.32
CA PHE A 91 10.05 -23.48 -9.16
C PHE A 91 9.93 -24.30 -10.44
N ASN A 92 11.03 -24.91 -10.90
CA ASN A 92 11.04 -25.87 -11.99
C ASN A 92 12.25 -26.82 -11.87
N ALA A 93 11.97 -28.09 -11.57
CA ALA A 93 12.96 -29.15 -11.38
C ALA A 93 13.23 -30.01 -12.63
N SER A 94 12.67 -29.65 -13.79
CA SER A 94 12.78 -30.45 -15.02
C SER A 94 14.15 -30.40 -15.69
N VAL A 95 15.03 -29.48 -15.26
CA VAL A 95 16.38 -29.32 -15.82
C VAL A 95 17.40 -29.57 -14.71
N PRO A 96 18.32 -30.54 -14.88
CA PRO A 96 19.38 -30.79 -13.90
C PRO A 96 20.46 -29.70 -13.94
N SER A 97 21.29 -29.66 -12.90
CA SER A 97 22.48 -28.78 -12.81
C SER A 97 22.22 -27.28 -12.90
N VAL A 98 20.98 -26.84 -12.65
CA VAL A 98 20.58 -25.43 -12.54
C VAL A 98 19.68 -25.25 -11.32
N PRO A 99 19.54 -24.02 -10.78
CA PRO A 99 18.63 -23.79 -9.65
C PRO A 99 17.19 -24.16 -9.99
N TRP A 100 16.59 -25.00 -9.15
CA TRP A 100 15.18 -25.39 -9.27
C TRP A 100 14.26 -24.34 -8.69
N CYS A 101 14.66 -23.71 -7.59
CA CYS A 101 14.05 -22.48 -7.09
C CYS A 101 14.88 -21.28 -7.54
N TYR A 102 14.27 -20.35 -8.26
CA TYR A 102 14.98 -19.25 -8.90
C TYR A 102 14.18 -17.95 -8.90
N ASN A 103 14.92 -16.84 -9.01
CA ASN A 103 14.34 -15.51 -9.04
C ASN A 103 13.45 -15.31 -10.28
N PRO A 104 12.25 -14.73 -10.11
CA PRO A 104 11.42 -14.32 -11.23
C PRO A 104 12.08 -13.19 -12.03
N LYS A 105 11.70 -13.05 -13.31
CA LYS A 105 12.00 -11.83 -14.07
C LYS A 105 11.31 -10.62 -13.44
N PRO A 106 11.87 -9.41 -13.58
CA PRO A 106 11.16 -8.18 -13.23
C PRO A 106 9.79 -8.12 -13.91
N LYS A 107 8.79 -7.63 -13.19
CA LYS A 107 7.46 -7.37 -13.74
C LYS A 107 7.59 -6.38 -14.90
N LYS A 108 7.20 -6.84 -16.08
CA LYS A 108 7.01 -5.93 -17.21
C LYS A 108 5.64 -5.28 -17.06
N VAL A 109 5.61 -3.96 -17.14
CA VAL A 109 4.38 -3.19 -17.02
C VAL A 109 4.28 -2.18 -18.14
N ARG A 110 3.04 -1.88 -18.55
CA ARG A 110 2.76 -0.82 -19.52
C ARG A 110 1.71 0.13 -19.00
N LYS A 111 1.77 1.37 -19.48
CA LYS A 111 0.76 2.39 -19.22
C LYS A 111 -0.37 2.23 -20.24
N VAL A 112 -1.60 2.11 -19.75
CA VAL A 112 -2.80 2.03 -20.59
C VAL A 112 -3.80 3.10 -20.17
N CYS A 113 -4.57 3.61 -21.13
CA CYS A 113 -5.69 4.49 -20.83
C CYS A 113 -6.89 3.66 -20.37
N PRO A 114 -7.40 3.86 -19.14
CA PRO A 114 -8.58 3.14 -18.66
C PRO A 114 -9.77 3.36 -19.59
N ASN A 115 -10.43 2.26 -20.00
CA ASN A 115 -11.65 2.34 -20.81
C ASN A 115 -12.84 2.79 -19.96
N ASP A 116 -12.97 2.21 -18.76
CA ASP A 116 -14.05 2.54 -17.83
C ASP A 116 -13.95 3.99 -17.33
N PRO A 117 -14.95 4.84 -17.61
CA PRO A 117 -14.97 6.24 -17.23
C PRO A 117 -15.05 6.51 -15.73
N TYR A 118 -15.70 5.65 -14.95
CA TYR A 118 -15.85 5.82 -13.50
C TYR A 118 -14.57 5.53 -12.73
N THR A 119 -13.62 4.96 -13.44
CA THR A 119 -12.34 4.46 -12.98
C THR A 119 -11.21 5.49 -13.25
N ARG A 120 -11.53 6.59 -13.94
CA ARG A 120 -10.61 7.65 -14.36
C ARG A 120 -10.25 8.55 -13.18
N ILE A 121 -8.95 8.77 -12.99
CA ILE A 121 -8.42 9.71 -12.00
C ILE A 121 -8.01 10.99 -12.74
N ASN A 122 -8.53 12.14 -12.31
CA ASN A 122 -8.32 13.43 -12.98
C ASN A 122 -6.82 13.82 -13.02
N CYS A 123 -6.33 14.20 -14.20
CA CYS A 123 -4.96 14.68 -14.45
C CYS A 123 -4.93 16.12 -15.05
N GLY A 124 -6.09 16.71 -15.28
CA GLY A 124 -6.24 18.01 -15.93
C GLY A 124 -7.00 19.02 -15.09
N HIS A 125 -7.62 19.97 -15.79
CA HIS A 125 -8.56 20.94 -15.24
C HIS A 125 -9.79 21.03 -16.15
N PRO A 126 -10.91 21.63 -15.68
CA PRO A 126 -12.08 21.87 -16.53
C PRO A 126 -11.70 22.63 -17.81
N GLY A 127 -12.22 22.19 -18.95
CA GLY A 127 -11.98 22.84 -20.25
C GLY A 127 -10.58 22.62 -20.86
N ILE A 128 -9.74 21.75 -20.28
CA ILE A 128 -8.41 21.45 -20.82
C ILE A 128 -8.48 20.93 -22.27
N LYS A 129 -7.60 21.45 -23.14
CA LYS A 129 -7.55 21.03 -24.55
C LYS A 129 -6.93 19.62 -24.67
N PRO A 130 -7.37 18.78 -25.62
CA PRO A 130 -6.83 17.42 -25.79
C PRO A 130 -5.31 17.36 -25.94
N ARG A 131 -4.74 18.30 -26.72
CA ARG A 131 -3.29 18.41 -26.95
C ARG A 131 -2.52 18.79 -25.69
N GLU A 132 -3.11 19.60 -24.84
CA GLU A 132 -2.49 19.99 -23.57
C GLU A 132 -2.47 18.81 -22.60
N CYS A 133 -3.60 18.10 -22.48
CA CYS A 133 -3.69 16.89 -21.65
C CYS A 133 -2.67 15.82 -22.06
N THR A 134 -2.56 15.53 -23.36
CA THR A 134 -1.63 14.53 -23.88
C THR A 134 -0.17 14.96 -23.70
N ARG A 135 0.15 16.26 -23.84
CA ARG A 135 1.49 16.79 -23.54
C ARG A 135 1.86 16.67 -22.06
N LYS A 136 0.90 16.69 -21.14
CA LYS A 136 1.11 16.37 -19.71
C LYS A 136 1.38 14.88 -19.45
N GLY A 137 1.37 14.03 -20.48
CA GLY A 137 1.59 12.59 -20.34
C GLY A 137 0.34 11.84 -19.85
N CYS A 138 -0.86 12.39 -20.08
CA CYS A 138 -2.12 11.82 -19.65
C CYS A 138 -3.01 11.41 -20.83
N CYS A 139 -4.02 10.59 -20.53
CA CYS A 139 -5.03 10.16 -21.47
C CYS A 139 -6.11 11.22 -21.62
N PHE A 140 -6.62 11.40 -22.84
CA PHE A 140 -7.77 12.27 -23.10
C PHE A 140 -8.92 11.53 -23.78
N ARG A 141 -10.11 11.56 -23.18
CA ARG A 141 -11.38 11.10 -23.78
C ARG A 141 -12.54 11.95 -23.27
N ALA A 142 -13.20 12.67 -24.17
CA ALA A 142 -14.26 13.63 -23.84
C ALA A 142 -15.65 12.99 -23.56
N HIS A 143 -15.73 11.70 -23.26
CA HIS A 143 -16.99 10.99 -23.07
C HIS A 143 -16.88 9.91 -21.97
N PRO A 144 -17.93 9.65 -21.19
CA PRO A 144 -19.18 10.42 -21.07
C PRO A 144 -18.98 11.78 -20.39
N ALA A 145 -20.05 12.57 -20.29
CA ALA A 145 -20.08 13.74 -19.43
C ALA A 145 -20.04 13.34 -17.95
N GLY A 146 -19.69 14.28 -17.07
CA GLY A 146 -19.65 14.04 -15.62
C GLY A 146 -18.47 13.21 -15.13
N VAL A 147 -17.49 12.88 -15.99
CA VAL A 147 -16.24 12.21 -15.61
C VAL A 147 -15.02 13.00 -16.08
N PRO A 148 -13.82 12.76 -15.51
CA PRO A 148 -12.60 13.39 -15.99
C PRO A 148 -12.33 13.06 -17.46
N TRP A 149 -12.21 14.10 -18.29
CA TRP A 149 -11.84 13.94 -19.70
C TRP A 149 -10.35 13.84 -19.91
N CYS A 150 -9.56 14.48 -19.05
CA CYS A 150 -8.11 14.30 -18.94
C CYS A 150 -7.78 13.49 -17.68
N PHE A 151 -7.17 12.33 -17.84
CA PHE A 151 -6.98 11.38 -16.74
C PHE A 151 -5.68 10.61 -16.83
N TYR A 152 -5.22 10.12 -15.69
CA TYR A 152 -3.99 9.32 -15.60
C TYR A 152 -4.13 7.98 -16.32
N HIS A 153 -2.99 7.50 -16.81
CA HIS A 153 -2.85 6.11 -17.22
C HIS A 153 -2.97 5.18 -16.01
N ARG A 154 -3.41 3.94 -16.24
CA ARG A 154 -3.18 2.83 -15.31
C ARG A 154 -1.97 2.05 -15.72
N VAL A 155 -1.24 1.55 -14.73
CA VAL A 155 -0.14 0.61 -14.94
C VAL A 155 -0.73 -0.80 -14.88
N VAL A 156 -0.54 -1.57 -15.95
CA VAL A 156 -0.97 -2.97 -16.03
C VAL A 156 0.24 -3.85 -16.29
N GLU A 157 0.24 -5.04 -15.71
CA GLU A 157 1.26 -6.06 -16.01
C GLU A 157 1.12 -6.51 -17.47
N GLU A 158 2.24 -6.64 -18.17
CA GLU A 158 2.28 -7.16 -19.53
C GLU A 158 2.04 -8.68 -19.52
N ALA A 159 1.13 -9.13 -20.38
CA ALA A 159 0.93 -10.55 -20.62
C ALA A 159 2.04 -11.12 -21.50
N CYS A 160 2.30 -12.41 -21.30
CA CYS A 160 3.12 -13.31 -22.10
C CYS A 160 2.33 -14.61 -22.28
#